data_AF-A0A927BXI3-F1
#
_entry.id   AF-A0A927BXI3-F1
#
_cell.length_a   1.000
_cell.length_b   1.000
_cell.length_c   1.000
_cell.angle_alpha   90.00
_cell.angle_beta   90.00
_cell.angle_gamma   90.00
#
_symmetry.space_group_name_H-M   'P 1'
#
loop_
_entity.id
_entity.type
_entity.pdbx_description
1 polymer ?
#
loop_
_entity_poly.entity_id
_entity_poly.type
_entity_poly.pdbx_seq_one_letter_code
_entity_poly.pdbx_strand_id
1 'polypeptide(L)'
;MNARIVTARFIAVLLLVIPGLAAAYGFLALKEVFFSYFSDFGNDETTPQFMWGKFIIGALFFLAGVGFIGGWIFFRDRKRNYVAPRFKEKKKS
;
A
#
# COMPACT_ATOMS: atom_id res chain seq x y z
N MET A 1 13.74 29.81 0.73
CA MET A 1 13.66 28.36 1.08
C MET A 1 14.98 27.71 0.69
N ASN A 2 15.67 27.04 1.61
CA ASN A 2 17.03 26.53 1.37
C ASN A 2 16.99 25.36 0.36
N ALA A 3 17.70 25.46 -0.77
CA ALA A 3 17.63 24.48 -1.86
C ALA A 3 17.88 23.04 -1.37
N ARG A 4 18.80 22.87 -0.40
CA ARG A 4 19.10 21.58 0.25
C ARG A 4 17.88 20.91 0.89
N ILE A 5 16.97 21.68 1.50
CA ILE A 5 15.77 21.13 2.18
C ILE A 5 14.73 20.68 1.14
N VAL A 6 14.61 21.40 0.03
CA VAL A 6 13.70 21.04 -1.06
C VAL A 6 14.13 19.72 -1.69
N THR A 7 15.43 19.57 -2.00
CA THR A 7 15.98 18.34 -2.57
C THR A 7 15.78 17.15 -1.63
N ALA A 8 16.02 17.30 -0.33
CA ALA A 8 15.80 16.22 0.64
C ALA A 8 14.32 15.80 0.73
N ARG A 9 13.38 16.75 0.68
CA ARG A 9 11.94 16.45 0.66
C ARG A 9 11.53 15.73 -0.61
N PHE A 10 12.08 16.13 -1.76
CA PHE A 10 11.80 15.49 -3.04
C PHE A 10 12.30 14.05 -3.06
N ILE A 11 13.54 13.80 -2.62
CA ILE A 11 14.11 12.45 -2.51
C ILE A 11 13.27 11.58 -1.57
N ALA A 12 12.80 12.12 -0.44
CA ALA A 12 11.95 11.38 0.48
C ALA A 12 10.62 10.94 -0.18
N VAL A 13 10.03 11.78 -1.04
CA VAL A 13 8.82 11.42 -1.79
C VAL A 13 9.14 10.35 -2.83
N LEU A 14 10.27 10.44 -3.54
CA LEU A 14 10.70 9.40 -4.48
C LEU A 14 10.91 8.05 -3.80
N LEU A 15 11.46 8.03 -2.58
CA LEU A 15 11.59 6.78 -1.80
C LEU A 15 10.23 6.19 -1.43
N LEU A 16 9.20 7.02 -1.21
CA LEU A 16 7.82 6.55 -0.96
C LEU A 16 7.13 5.99 -2.21
N VAL A 17 7.65 6.26 -3.41
CA VAL A 17 7.10 5.69 -4.66
C VAL A 17 7.32 4.18 -4.70
N ILE A 18 8.45 3.67 -4.20
CA ILE A 18 8.79 2.24 -4.21
C ILE A 18 7.69 1.37 -3.56
N PRO A 19 7.29 1.59 -2.29
CA PRO A 19 6.20 0.85 -1.68
C PRO A 19 4.84 1.13 -2.34
N GLY A 20 4.66 2.29 -2.97
CA GLY A 20 3.45 2.61 -3.73
C GLY A 20 3.32 1.78 -5.01
N LEU A 21 4.42 1.61 -5.74
CA LEU A 21 4.47 0.74 -6.92
C LEU A 21 4.30 -0.72 -6.52
N ALA A 22 4.91 -1.15 -5.43
CA ALA A 22 4.71 -2.50 -4.87
C ALA A 22 3.24 -2.75 -4.53
N ALA A 23 2.55 -1.77 -3.92
CA ALA A 23 1.13 -1.86 -3.64
C ALA A 23 0.30 -1.97 -4.94
N ALA A 24 0.56 -1.11 -5.93
CA ALA A 24 -0.15 -1.14 -7.21
C ALA A 24 0.04 -2.48 -7.94
N TYR A 25 1.26 -3.02 -7.96
CA TYR A 25 1.56 -4.33 -8.52
C TYR A 25 0.82 -5.45 -7.77
N GLY A 26 0.84 -5.44 -6.43
CA GLY A 26 0.10 -6.40 -5.62
C GLY A 26 -1.41 -6.37 -5.91
N PHE A 27 -1.99 -5.17 -6.05
CA PHE A 27 -3.39 -5.00 -6.43
C PHE A 27 -3.72 -5.55 -7.81
N LEU A 28 -2.84 -5.30 -8.80
CA LEU A 28 -3.00 -5.86 -10.15
C LEU A 28 -2.96 -7.40 -10.14
N ALA A 29 -2.04 -7.99 -9.38
CA ALA A 29 -1.96 -9.44 -9.24
C ALA A 29 -3.23 -10.02 -8.61
N LEU A 30 -3.79 -9.37 -7.58
CA LEU A 30 -5.07 -9.77 -6.97
C LEU A 30 -6.23 -9.68 -7.98
N LYS A 31 -6.35 -8.55 -8.69
CA LYS A 31 -7.34 -8.35 -9.75
C LYS A 31 -7.28 -9.47 -10.78
N GLU A 32 -6.08 -9.82 -11.23
CA GLU A 32 -5.89 -10.86 -12.24
C GLU A 32 -6.34 -12.22 -11.75
N VAL A 33 -6.00 -12.61 -10.51
CA VAL A 33 -6.43 -13.90 -9.95
C VAL A 33 -7.96 -13.96 -9.79
N PHE A 34 -8.58 -12.87 -9.31
CA PHE A 34 -10.03 -12.82 -9.23
C PHE A 34 -10.66 -12.87 -10.62
N PHE A 35 -10.18 -12.06 -11.57
CA PHE A 35 -10.75 -12.01 -12.91
C PHE A 35 -10.63 -13.35 -13.63
N SER A 36 -9.47 -14.01 -13.56
CA SER A 36 -9.28 -15.33 -14.18
C SER A 36 -10.18 -16.38 -13.54
N TYR A 37 -10.32 -16.35 -12.21
CA TYR A 37 -11.21 -17.28 -11.53
C TYR A 37 -12.65 -17.08 -11.98
N PHE A 38 -13.16 -15.85 -11.96
CA PHE A 38 -14.53 -15.53 -12.35
C PHE A 38 -14.81 -15.66 -13.85
N SER A 39 -13.83 -15.44 -14.73
CA SER A 39 -14.01 -15.63 -16.18
C SER A 39 -14.22 -17.09 -16.55
N ASP A 40 -13.64 -18.01 -15.77
CA ASP A 40 -13.73 -19.44 -16.02
C ASP A 40 -15.01 -20.04 -15.38
N PHE A 41 -15.74 -19.28 -14.55
CA PHE A 41 -17.06 -19.68 -14.05
C PHE A 41 -18.09 -19.67 -15.17
N GLY A 42 -18.41 -20.84 -15.71
CA GLY A 42 -19.45 -21.04 -16.73
C GLY A 42 -18.95 -21.71 -18.01
N ASN A 43 -17.67 -22.07 -18.08
CA ASN A 43 -17.10 -22.79 -19.20
C ASN A 43 -16.94 -24.29 -18.82
N ASP A 44 -17.78 -25.17 -19.39
CA ASP A 44 -17.80 -26.61 -19.05
C ASP A 44 -16.51 -27.34 -19.44
N GLU A 45 -15.64 -26.72 -20.24
CA GLU A 45 -14.38 -27.29 -20.72
C GLU A 45 -13.18 -27.05 -19.77
N THR A 46 -13.29 -26.13 -18.81
CA THR A 46 -12.16 -25.72 -17.96
C THR A 46 -12.51 -25.75 -16.48
N THR A 47 -11.80 -26.58 -15.70
CA THR A 47 -11.92 -26.58 -14.23
C THR A 47 -11.29 -25.31 -13.65
N PRO A 48 -12.05 -24.39 -13.03
CA PRO A 48 -11.51 -23.16 -12.50
C PRO A 48 -10.54 -23.46 -11.36
N GLN A 49 -9.26 -23.15 -11.53
CA GLN A 49 -8.25 -23.28 -10.47
C GLN A 49 -7.90 -21.91 -9.90
N PHE A 50 -8.19 -21.72 -8.62
CA PHE A 50 -7.82 -20.50 -7.93
C PHE A 50 -6.29 -20.47 -7.69
N MET A 51 -5.62 -19.45 -8.23
CA MET A 51 -4.17 -19.27 -8.10
C MET A 51 -3.76 -18.73 -6.71
N TRP A 52 -3.89 -19.57 -5.68
CA TRP A 52 -3.58 -19.20 -4.28
C TRP A 52 -2.18 -18.61 -4.07
N GLY A 53 -1.15 -19.16 -4.73
CA GLY A 53 0.22 -18.66 -4.60
C GLY A 53 0.36 -17.21 -5.08
N LYS A 54 -0.16 -16.91 -6.28
CA LYS A 54 -0.17 -15.55 -6.83
C LYS A 54 -1.04 -14.61 -6.00
N PHE A 55 -2.17 -15.10 -5.48
CA PHE A 55 -3.04 -14.34 -4.59
C PHE A 55 -2.34 -13.93 -3.29
N ILE A 56 -1.71 -14.87 -2.59
CA ILE A 56 -1.05 -14.59 -1.30
C ILE A 56 0.12 -13.62 -1.50
N ILE A 57 0.93 -13.82 -2.55
CA ILE A 57 2.04 -12.92 -2.87
C ILE A 57 1.48 -11.52 -3.20
N GLY A 58 0.46 -11.43 -4.06
CA GLY A 58 -0.19 -10.17 -4.40
C GLY A 58 -0.77 -9.46 -3.17
N ALA A 59 -1.45 -10.21 -2.29
CA ALA A 59 -2.00 -9.70 -1.03
C ALA A 59 -0.90 -9.17 -0.11
N LEU A 60 0.21 -9.90 0.03
CA LEU A 60 1.33 -9.49 0.85
C LEU A 60 1.94 -8.18 0.34
N PHE A 61 2.22 -8.07 -0.97
CA PHE A 61 2.75 -6.84 -1.57
C PHE A 61 1.78 -5.66 -1.44
N PHE A 62 0.48 -5.91 -1.64
CA PHE A 62 -0.55 -4.88 -1.49
C PHE A 62 -0.66 -4.38 -0.06
N LEU A 63 -0.86 -5.29 0.91
CA LEU A 63 -1.02 -4.94 2.32
C LEU A 63 0.25 -4.34 2.91
N ALA A 64 1.43 -4.86 2.55
CA ALA A 64 2.69 -4.30 2.99
C ALA A 64 2.91 -2.89 2.43
N GLY A 65 2.64 -2.67 1.13
CA GLY A 65 2.81 -1.35 0.51
C GLY A 65 1.83 -0.31 1.05
N VAL A 66 0.53 -0.64 1.14
CA VAL A 66 -0.49 0.25 1.71
C VAL A 66 -0.26 0.48 3.19
N GLY A 67 0.03 -0.58 3.95
CA GLY A 67 0.33 -0.51 5.38
C GLY A 67 1.57 0.34 5.67
N PHE A 68 2.62 0.20 4.88
CA PHE A 68 3.82 1.02 4.99
C PHE A 68 3.52 2.51 4.72
N ILE A 69 2.83 2.82 3.62
CA ILE A 69 2.47 4.22 3.29
C ILE A 69 1.56 4.81 4.36
N GLY A 70 0.51 4.11 4.77
CA GLY A 70 -0.42 4.55 5.80
C GLY A 70 0.28 4.75 7.16
N GLY A 71 1.13 3.80 7.55
CA GLY A 71 1.94 3.89 8.77
C GLY A 71 2.92 5.06 8.74
N TRP A 72 3.60 5.28 7.61
CA TRP A 72 4.50 6.41 7.42
C TRP A 72 3.76 7.75 7.50
N ILE A 73 2.61 7.88 6.85
CA ILE A 73 1.77 9.08 6.92
C ILE A 73 1.33 9.33 8.36
N PHE A 74 0.85 8.30 9.07
CA PHE A 74 0.45 8.43 10.47
C PHE A 74 1.61 8.90 11.36
N PHE A 75 2.80 8.31 11.18
CA PHE A 75 4.00 8.70 11.92
C PHE A 75 4.44 10.14 11.62
N ARG A 76 4.42 10.56 10.35
CA ARG A 76 4.79 11.93 9.96
C ARG A 76 3.79 12.94 10.52
N ASP A 77 2.49 12.62 10.49
CA ASP A 77 1.42 13.53 10.89
C ASP A 77 1.37 13.68 12.41
N ARG A 78 1.69 12.62 13.15
CA ARG A 78 1.84 12.67 14.61
C ARG A 78 2.91 13.68 15.03
N LYS A 79 4.07 13.69 14.38
CA LYS A 79 5.16 14.65 14.67
C LYS A 79 4.76 16.12 14.42
N ARG A 80 3.76 16.37 13.60
CA ARG A 80 3.28 17.72 13.25
C ARG A 80 1.99 18.11 13.97
N ASN A 81 1.51 17.29 14.91
CA ASN A 81 0.24 17.49 15.64
C ASN A 81 -1.01 17.59 14.73
N TYR A 82 -0.95 17.06 13.50
CA TYR A 82 -2.09 17.01 12.57
C TYR A 82 -3.02 15.81 12.83
N VAL A 83 -2.73 14.99 13.83
CA VAL A 83 -3.59 13.87 14.26
C VAL A 83 -4.80 14.37 15.04
N ALA A 84 -5.91 13.63 14.98
CA ALA A 84 -7.12 13.93 15.73
C ALA A 84 -6.83 14.05 17.25
N PRO A 85 -7.60 14.86 18.02
CA PRO A 85 -7.34 15.09 19.44
C PRO A 85 -7.18 13.81 20.29
N ARG A 86 -7.83 12.71 19.89
CA ARG A 86 -7.73 11.39 20.53
C ARG A 86 -6.32 10.77 20.45
N PHE A 87 -5.56 11.10 19.41
CA PHE A 87 -4.23 10.54 19.14
C PHE A 87 -3.08 11.53 19.44
N LYS A 88 -3.40 12.73 19.94
CA LYS A 88 -2.38 13.69 20.40
C LYS A 88 -1.78 13.21 21.73
N GLU A 89 -0.48 13.40 21.89
CA GLU A 89 0.15 13.16 23.19
C GLU A 89 -0.44 14.14 24.21
N LYS A 90 -0.94 13.61 25.33
CA LYS A 90 -1.38 14.45 26.44
C LYS A 90 -0.15 15.19 26.95
N LYS A 91 -0.12 16.51 26.78
CA LYS A 91 0.86 17.38 27.43
C LYS A 91 0.72 17.14 28.94
N LYS A 92 1.70 16.47 29.56
CA LYS A 92 1.80 16.40 31.02
C LYS A 92 2.04 17.84 31.49
N SER A 93 1.06 18.40 32.19
CA SER A 93 1.21 19.61 32.99
C SER A 93 2.03 19.31 34.24
#